data_AF-A0AAJ8JT32-F1
#
_entry.id   AF-A0AAJ8JT32-F1
#
_cell.length_a   1.000
_cell.length_b   1.000
_cell.length_c   1.000
_cell.angle_alpha   90.00
_cell.angle_beta   90.00
_cell.angle_gamma   90.00
#
_symmetry.space_group_name_H-M   'P 1'
#
loop_
_entity.id
_entity.type
_entity.pdbx_description
1 polymer ?
#
loop_
_entity_poly.entity_id
_entity_poly.type
_entity_poly.pdbx_seq_one_letter_code
_entity_poly.pdbx_strand_id
1 'polypeptide(L)'
;MSRKYHQKSYTAEEKRKAIQMYEEKIHYSARYANDDWEFRHVIIPKPLVRFIPPGICAEEIWRGIGIKQSPGWEMYMRHDPEPHVLLFRRPKNYDQIYRPFSQTLAARKLNMLNIESSKVARPEPFK
;
A
#
# COMPACT_ATOMS: atom_id res chain seq x y z
N MET A 1 -17.14 -23.15 -19.47
CA MET A 1 -16.37 -22.27 -18.57
C MET A 1 -14.90 -22.32 -18.96
N SER A 2 -14.25 -21.16 -19.13
CA SER A 2 -12.90 -21.03 -19.68
C SER A 2 -11.86 -21.82 -18.86
N ARG A 3 -11.21 -22.81 -19.48
CA ARG A 3 -10.13 -23.64 -18.88
C ARG A 3 -8.88 -22.86 -18.45
N LYS A 4 -8.85 -21.54 -18.65
CA LYS A 4 -7.65 -20.70 -18.50
C LYS A 4 -7.20 -20.49 -17.04
N TYR A 5 -8.09 -20.73 -16.06
CA TYR A 5 -7.77 -20.53 -14.63
C TYR A 5 -8.19 -21.75 -13.81
N HIS A 6 -7.56 -22.90 -14.05
CA HIS A 6 -7.70 -24.03 -13.13
C HIS A 6 -6.84 -23.77 -11.90
N GLN A 7 -7.46 -23.20 -10.88
CA GLN A 7 -6.79 -22.89 -9.62
C GLN A 7 -6.62 -24.19 -8.84
N LYS A 8 -5.43 -24.80 -8.92
CA LYS A 8 -5.11 -25.97 -8.09
C LYS A 8 -5.29 -25.59 -6.62
N SER A 9 -5.99 -26.44 -5.87
CA SER A 9 -6.07 -26.32 -4.42
C SER A 9 -4.67 -26.30 -3.83
N TYR A 10 -4.41 -25.38 -2.90
CA TYR A 10 -3.16 -25.27 -2.16
C TYR A 10 -3.45 -25.31 -0.66
N THR A 11 -2.52 -25.85 0.10
CA THR A 11 -2.58 -25.82 1.56
C THR A 11 -2.09 -24.47 2.09
N ALA A 12 -2.52 -24.11 3.30
CA ALA A 12 -2.03 -22.91 3.98
C ALA A 12 -0.50 -22.95 4.19
N GLU A 13 0.06 -24.15 4.42
CA GLU A 13 1.48 -24.35 4.64
C GLU A 13 2.31 -24.10 3.38
N GLU A 14 1.86 -24.62 2.23
CA GLU A 14 2.49 -24.34 0.93
C GLU A 14 2.45 -22.85 0.59
N LYS A 15 1.32 -22.18 0.87
CA LYS A 15 1.19 -20.73 0.69
C LYS A 15 2.21 -19.99 1.54
N ARG A 16 2.33 -20.32 2.84
CA ARG A 16 3.29 -19.69 3.76
C ARG A 16 4.74 -19.86 3.31
N LYS A 17 5.15 -21.09 2.96
CA LYS A 17 6.51 -21.38 2.48
C LYS A 17 6.83 -20.63 1.19
N ALA A 18 5.88 -20.56 0.26
CA ALA A 18 6.06 -19.81 -0.98
C ALA A 18 6.22 -18.31 -0.70
N ILE A 19 5.39 -17.72 0.17
CA ILE A 19 5.50 -16.31 0.53
C ILE A 19 6.88 -16.03 1.15
N GLN A 20 7.31 -16.82 2.12
CA GLN A 20 8.62 -16.63 2.77
C GLN A 20 9.79 -16.69 1.77
N MET A 21 9.71 -17.58 0.78
CA MET A 21 10.77 -17.76 -0.22
C MET A 21 10.78 -16.66 -1.30
N TYR A 22 9.63 -16.08 -1.61
CA TYR A 22 9.45 -15.21 -2.78
C TYR A 22 9.07 -13.76 -2.43
N GLU A 23 8.77 -13.43 -1.17
CA GLU A 23 8.34 -12.08 -0.77
C GLU A 23 9.38 -11.01 -1.11
N GLU A 24 10.66 -11.31 -0.92
CA GLU A 24 11.76 -10.37 -1.22
C GLU A 24 11.99 -10.16 -2.71
N LYS A 25 11.48 -11.08 -3.54
CA LYS A 25 11.57 -11.03 -5.01
C LYS A 25 10.39 -10.31 -5.65
N ILE A 26 9.51 -9.70 -4.85
CA ILE A 26 8.41 -8.87 -5.34
C ILE A 26 9.00 -7.52 -5.78
N HIS A 27 8.79 -7.16 -7.03
CA HIS A 27 9.28 -5.89 -7.58
C HIS A 27 8.17 -4.85 -7.61
N TYR A 28 8.49 -3.64 -7.17
CA TYR A 28 7.59 -2.50 -7.13
C TYR A 28 8.04 -1.46 -8.15
N SER A 29 7.15 -1.03 -9.04
CA SER A 29 7.48 0.03 -9.99
C SER A 29 7.57 1.40 -9.32
N ALA A 30 8.18 2.35 -10.04
CA ALA A 30 8.00 3.76 -9.76
C ALA A 30 6.50 4.12 -9.81
N ARG A 31 6.11 5.14 -9.02
CA ARG A 31 4.76 5.70 -9.07
C ARG A 31 4.66 6.64 -10.26
N TYR A 32 3.54 6.59 -10.96
CA TYR A 32 3.15 7.56 -11.97
C TYR A 32 1.74 8.06 -11.64
N ALA A 33 1.39 9.26 -12.05
CA ALA A 33 0.11 9.87 -11.67
C ALA A 33 -0.49 10.64 -12.82
N ASN A 34 -1.80 10.77 -12.80
CA ASN A 34 -2.54 11.76 -13.56
C ASN A 34 -3.14 12.81 -12.60
N ASP A 35 -4.21 13.47 -13.02
CA ASP A 35 -4.85 14.52 -12.23
C ASP A 35 -5.50 13.97 -10.96
N ASP A 36 -6.20 12.84 -11.05
CA ASP A 36 -7.02 12.29 -9.96
C ASP A 36 -6.39 11.10 -9.23
N TRP A 37 -5.55 10.33 -9.93
CA TRP A 37 -5.06 9.02 -9.49
C TRP A 37 -3.53 8.90 -9.55
N GLU A 38 -2.99 8.21 -8.56
CA GLU A 38 -1.66 7.64 -8.57
C GLU A 38 -1.75 6.17 -8.99
N PHE A 39 -0.75 5.69 -9.71
CA PHE A 39 -0.66 4.35 -10.26
C PHE A 39 0.71 3.74 -9.98
N ARG A 40 0.71 2.42 -9.87
CA ARG A 40 1.92 1.60 -9.75
C ARG A 40 1.60 0.19 -10.23
N HIS A 41 2.57 -0.50 -10.80
CA HIS A 41 2.47 -1.93 -11.02
C HIS A 41 3.40 -2.68 -10.05
N VAL A 42 2.97 -3.87 -9.63
CA VAL A 42 3.78 -4.80 -8.86
C VAL A 42 3.98 -6.05 -9.68
N ILE A 43 5.23 -6.47 -9.81
CA ILE A 43 5.58 -7.71 -10.49
C ILE A 43 5.86 -8.74 -9.41
N ILE A 44 4.99 -9.75 -9.32
CA ILE A 44 5.15 -10.86 -8.38
C ILE A 44 5.87 -12.05 -9.04
N PRO A 45 6.61 -12.85 -8.27
CA PRO A 45 7.15 -14.11 -8.78
C PRO A 45 6.05 -15.05 -9.28
N LYS A 46 6.28 -15.70 -10.43
CA LYS A 46 5.34 -16.66 -11.06
C LYS A 46 4.76 -17.71 -10.09
N PRO A 47 5.53 -18.26 -9.12
CA PRO A 47 4.98 -19.21 -8.15
C PRO A 47 3.85 -18.64 -7.28
N LEU A 48 3.86 -17.33 -6.99
CA LEU A 48 2.86 -16.67 -6.15
C LEU A 48 1.54 -16.38 -6.88
N VAL A 49 1.55 -16.31 -8.22
CA VAL A 49 0.39 -16.00 -9.06
C VAL A 49 -0.80 -16.95 -8.78
N ARG A 50 -0.50 -18.22 -8.48
CA ARG A 50 -1.54 -19.23 -8.21
C ARG A 50 -2.42 -18.91 -7.00
N PHE A 51 -1.91 -18.12 -6.05
CA PHE A 51 -2.62 -17.74 -4.82
C PHE A 51 -3.54 -16.53 -5.00
N ILE A 52 -3.52 -15.88 -6.16
CA ILE A 52 -4.39 -14.73 -6.48
C ILE A 52 -5.62 -15.25 -7.21
N PRO A 53 -6.85 -14.97 -6.72
CA PRO A 53 -8.10 -15.37 -7.38
C PRO A 53 -8.19 -14.77 -8.80
N PRO A 54 -8.96 -15.38 -9.72
CA PRO A 54 -9.24 -14.76 -11.01
C PRO A 54 -9.94 -13.39 -10.85
N GLY A 55 -9.62 -12.42 -11.71
CA GLY A 55 -10.11 -11.04 -11.63
C GLY A 55 -9.33 -10.10 -10.71
N ILE A 56 -10.05 -9.09 -10.20
CA ILE A 56 -9.61 -8.11 -9.20
C ILE A 56 -9.70 -8.75 -7.81
N CYS A 57 -8.78 -8.40 -6.91
CA CYS A 57 -8.78 -8.90 -5.54
C CYS A 57 -8.69 -7.77 -4.50
N ALA A 58 -9.24 -8.03 -3.32
CA ALA A 58 -9.26 -7.11 -2.19
C ALA A 58 -7.90 -6.99 -1.49
N GLU A 59 -7.76 -5.97 -0.65
CA GLU A 59 -6.54 -5.64 0.08
C GLU A 59 -5.94 -6.80 0.88
N GLU A 60 -6.80 -7.54 1.56
CA GLU A 60 -6.44 -8.67 2.41
C GLU A 60 -5.81 -9.80 1.60
N ILE A 61 -6.23 -9.96 0.35
CA ILE A 61 -5.77 -11.03 -0.53
C ILE A 61 -4.34 -10.76 -1.01
N TRP A 62 -4.10 -9.57 -1.57
CA TRP A 62 -2.77 -9.23 -2.09
C TRP A 62 -1.77 -8.94 -0.97
N ARG A 63 -2.19 -8.38 0.17
CA ARG A 63 -1.33 -8.30 1.37
C ARG A 63 -0.98 -9.69 1.90
N GLY A 64 -1.95 -10.61 1.86
CA GLY A 64 -1.80 -11.99 2.29
C GLY A 64 -0.83 -12.83 1.44
N ILE A 65 -0.30 -12.31 0.33
CA ILE A 65 0.78 -12.95 -0.45
C ILE A 65 2.14 -12.27 -0.28
N GLY A 66 2.24 -11.26 0.59
CA GLY A 66 3.50 -10.56 0.90
C GLY A 66 3.68 -9.22 0.20
N ILE A 67 2.70 -8.71 -0.55
CA ILE A 67 2.79 -7.36 -1.14
C ILE A 67 2.65 -6.32 -0.03
N LYS A 68 3.68 -5.49 0.13
CA LYS A 68 3.78 -4.46 1.17
C LYS A 68 3.80 -3.08 0.52
N GLN A 69 2.68 -2.37 0.61
CA GLN A 69 2.56 -0.98 0.17
C GLN A 69 1.85 -0.12 1.22
N SER A 70 1.95 1.20 1.06
CA SER A 70 1.20 2.19 1.86
C SER A 70 -0.31 1.92 1.81
N PRO A 71 -1.11 2.47 2.74
CA PRO A 71 -2.57 2.38 2.64
C PRO A 71 -3.11 3.14 1.41
N GLY A 72 -4.31 2.75 0.98
CA GLY A 72 -5.08 3.40 -0.10
C GLY A 72 -4.85 2.86 -1.51
N TRP A 73 -3.97 1.88 -1.69
CA TRP A 73 -3.78 1.22 -2.98
C TRP A 73 -4.87 0.16 -3.21
N GLU A 74 -5.55 0.25 -4.35
CA GLU A 74 -6.52 -0.73 -4.80
C GLU A 74 -6.06 -1.35 -6.13
N MET A 75 -6.28 -2.67 -6.28
CA MET A 75 -6.08 -3.34 -7.55
C MET A 75 -7.25 -2.98 -8.46
N TYR A 76 -7.00 -2.31 -9.59
CA TYR A 76 -8.10 -1.81 -10.44
C TYR A 76 -8.31 -2.64 -11.69
N MET A 77 -7.28 -3.35 -12.16
CA MET A 77 -7.35 -4.11 -13.40
C MET A 77 -6.39 -5.30 -13.35
N ARG A 78 -6.78 -6.37 -14.03
CA ARG A 78 -5.92 -7.51 -14.32
C ARG A 78 -5.18 -7.26 -15.62
N HIS A 79 -3.88 -7.56 -15.62
CA HIS A 79 -3.10 -7.62 -16.85
C HIS A 79 -3.17 -9.04 -17.43
N ASP A 80 -4.02 -9.23 -18.44
CA ASP A 80 -4.27 -10.55 -19.05
C ASP A 80 -3.04 -11.16 -19.74
N PRO A 81 -2.20 -10.40 -20.47
CA PRO A 81 -0.98 -10.94 -21.09
C PRO A 81 0.02 -11.47 -20.06
N GLU A 82 0.19 -10.77 -18.93
CA GLU A 82 1.15 -11.15 -17.90
C GLU A 82 0.48 -11.15 -16.51
N PRO A 83 -0.09 -12.29 -16.08
CA PRO A 83 -0.85 -12.40 -14.82
C PRO A 83 -0.05 -12.14 -13.54
N HIS A 84 1.29 -12.07 -13.68
CA HIS A 84 2.22 -11.79 -12.61
C HIS A 84 2.48 -10.28 -12.44
N VAL A 85 1.93 -9.45 -13.31
CA VAL A 85 1.91 -7.99 -13.17
C VAL A 85 0.54 -7.58 -12.63
N LEU A 86 0.54 -6.98 -11.45
CA LEU A 86 -0.65 -6.49 -10.77
C LEU A 86 -0.70 -4.97 -10.86
N LEU A 87 -1.83 -4.43 -11.33
CA LEU A 87 -2.01 -3.01 -11.55
C LEU A 87 -2.78 -2.39 -10.38
N PHE A 88 -2.14 -1.42 -9.72
CA PHE A 88 -2.71 -0.72 -8.58
C PHE A 88 -2.94 0.75 -8.91
N ARG A 89 -3.98 1.33 -8.30
CA ARG A 89 -4.22 2.77 -8.28
C ARG A 89 -4.54 3.25 -6.86
N ARG A 90 -4.34 4.52 -6.59
CA ARG A 90 -4.64 5.19 -5.31
C ARG A 90 -5.13 6.61 -5.59
N PRO A 91 -6.18 7.11 -4.92
CA PRO A 91 -6.58 8.51 -5.07
C PRO A 91 -5.46 9.46 -4.65
N LYS A 92 -5.17 10.49 -5.43
CA LYS A 92 -4.08 11.43 -5.13
C LYS A 92 -4.33 12.24 -3.85
N ASN A 93 -5.59 12.48 -3.53
CA ASN A 93 -6.04 13.12 -2.29
C ASN A 93 -6.19 12.15 -1.10
N TYR A 94 -5.78 10.88 -1.23
CA TYR A 94 -5.97 9.87 -0.17
C TYR A 94 -5.37 10.32 1.16
N ASP A 95 -4.12 10.81 1.15
CA ASP A 95 -3.43 11.24 2.37
C ASP A 95 -4.05 12.51 2.99
N GLN A 96 -4.82 13.29 2.21
CA GLN A 96 -5.55 14.46 2.70
C GLN A 96 -6.88 14.07 3.35
N ILE A 97 -7.61 13.14 2.73
CA ILE A 97 -8.89 12.63 3.25
C ILE A 97 -8.65 11.75 4.49
N TYR A 98 -7.68 10.85 4.39
CA TYR A 98 -7.30 9.90 5.43
C TYR A 98 -5.98 10.33 6.03
N ARG A 99 -6.03 11.41 6.83
CA ARG A 99 -4.84 11.97 7.46
C ARG A 99 -4.13 10.86 8.26
N PRO A 100 -2.89 10.51 7.92
CA PRO A 100 -2.20 9.44 8.62
C PRO A 100 -2.01 9.84 10.09
N PHE A 101 -2.22 8.88 10.98
CA PHE A 101 -2.14 9.12 12.43
C PHE A 101 -0.82 9.78 12.85
N SER A 102 0.28 9.48 12.15
CA SER A 102 1.59 10.10 12.34
C SER A 102 1.59 11.62 12.13
N GLN A 103 0.86 12.14 11.14
CA GLN A 103 0.77 13.58 10.87
C GLN A 103 -0.11 14.30 11.91
N THR A 104 -1.16 13.65 12.40
CA THR A 104 -2.00 14.19 13.49
C THR A 104 -1.20 14.36 14.77
N LEU A 105 -0.33 13.41 15.10
CA LEU A 105 0.56 13.51 16.27
C LEU A 105 1.64 14.58 16.11
N ALA A 106 2.29 14.66 14.93
CA ALA A 106 3.30 15.68 14.66
C ALA A 106 2.71 17.10 14.72
N ALA A 107 1.52 17.33 14.14
CA ALA A 107 0.81 18.59 14.23
C ALA A 107 0.42 18.94 15.68
N ARG A 108 -0.02 17.95 16.47
CA ARG A 108 -0.28 18.13 17.91
C ARG A 108 0.99 18.53 18.68
N LYS A 109 2.12 17.89 18.39
CA LYS A 109 3.40 18.18 19.04
C LYS A 109 3.89 19.60 18.71
N LEU A 110 3.82 20.01 17.45
CA LEU A 110 4.17 21.38 17.03
C LEU A 110 3.27 22.42 17.69
N ASN A 111 1.96 22.17 17.76
CA ASN A 111 1.05 23.08 18.46
C ASN A 111 1.37 23.19 19.96
N MET A 112 1.72 22.09 20.65
CA MET A 112 2.17 22.15 22.06
C MET A 112 3.46 22.96 22.24
N LEU A 113 4.46 22.75 21.38
CA LEU A 113 5.73 23.49 21.46
C LEU A 113 5.52 24.99 21.22
N ASN A 114 4.63 25.35 20.30
CA ASN A 114 4.29 26.75 20.04
C ASN A 114 3.57 27.39 21.24
N ILE A 115 2.70 26.64 21.92
CA ILE A 115 2.02 27.08 23.15
C ILE A 115 3.04 27.26 24.30
N GLU A 116 4.02 26.36 24.45
CA GLU A 116 5.09 26.50 25.45
C GLU A 116 6.00 27.71 25.16
N SER A 117 6.37 27.94 23.90
CA SER A 117 7.17 29.09 23.50
C SER A 117 6.46 30.43 23.78
N SER A 118 5.14 30.51 23.60
CA SER A 118 4.36 31.70 23.94
C SER A 118 4.25 32.03 25.44
N LYS A 119 4.52 31.06 26.34
CA LYS A 119 4.48 31.28 27.79
C LYS A 119 5.78 31.87 28.36
N VAL A 120 6.88 31.84 27.61
CA VAL A 120 8.21 32.31 28.04
C VAL A 120 8.44 33.79 27.72
N ALA A 121 7.63 34.40 26.85
CA ALA A 121 7.71 35.83 26.54
C ALA A 121 7.02 36.69 27.63
N ARG A 122 7.57 36.72 28.85
CA ARG A 122 7.23 37.74 29.85
C ARG A 122 8.13 38.96 29.61
N PRO A 123 7.60 40.18 29.41
CA PRO A 123 8.44 41.35 29.20
C PRO A 123 9.25 41.66 30.47
N GLU A 124 10.56 41.83 30.29
CA GLU A 124 11.49 42.30 31.33
C GLU A 124 11.03 43.67 31.87
N PRO A 125 11.07 43.90 33.20
CA PRO A 125 10.68 45.18 33.76
C PRO A 125 11.64 46.27 33.30
N PHE A 126 11.09 47.33 32.71
CA PHE A 126 11.84 48.52 32.35
C PHE A 126 12.48 49.13 33.62
N LYS A 127 13.80 49.35 33.55
CA LYS A 127 14.59 49.99 34.60
C LYS A 127 14.17 51.43 34.84
#